data_AF-A0A1Q4DGS7-F1
#
_entry.id   AF-A0A1Q4DGS7-F1
#
_cell.length_a   1.000
_cell.length_b   1.000
_cell.length_c   1.000
_cell.angle_alpha   90.00
_cell.angle_beta   90.00
_cell.angle_gamma   90.00
#
_symmetry.space_group_name_H-M   'P 1'
#
loop_
_entity.id
_entity.type
_entity.pdbx_description
1 polymer ?
#
loop_
_entity_poly.entity_id
_entity_poly.type
_entity_poly.pdbx_seq_one_letter_code
_entity_poly.pdbx_strand_id
1 'polypeptide(L)'
;MTTADDNARTAPRTRTFLKGVVLYDNRRVSIECTIRDLSDTGARIAFPSPITIPDRIELFIPQKNRTYSADVRRRDDCEVGIAFRDQRSGEQRREADATMGDRIAALEHEVAQLRRIVKQLRDKVLPHETDV
;
A
#
# COMPACT_ATOMS: atom_id res chain seq x y z
N MET A 1 21.46 -0.73 42.90
CA MET A 1 21.79 0.49 42.13
C MET A 1 21.34 0.25 40.71
N THR A 2 20.46 1.11 40.22
CA THR A 2 19.35 0.84 39.30
C THR A 2 19.69 1.20 37.85
N THR A 3 19.14 0.42 36.90
CA THR A 3 18.80 0.73 35.47
C THR A 3 19.95 1.08 34.50
N ALA A 4 19.89 0.81 33.20
CA ALA A 4 18.77 0.53 32.32
C ALA A 4 19.20 -0.41 31.17
N ASP A 5 18.36 -1.39 30.89
CA ASP A 5 18.32 -2.17 29.67
C ASP A 5 17.78 -1.23 28.55
N ASP A 6 18.66 -0.52 27.86
CA ASP A 6 18.27 0.33 26.72
C ASP A 6 18.36 -0.47 25.42
N ASN A 7 17.55 -1.53 25.35
CA ASN A 7 17.18 -2.17 24.10
C ASN A 7 16.25 -1.22 23.33
N ALA A 8 16.79 -0.11 22.83
CA ALA A 8 16.14 0.73 21.87
C ALA A 8 15.90 -0.12 20.61
N ARG A 9 14.69 -0.68 20.52
CA ARG A 9 14.11 -1.37 19.36
C ARG A 9 14.16 -0.46 18.13
N THR A 10 15.34 -0.29 17.57
CA THR A 10 15.58 0.40 16.32
C THR A 10 15.25 -0.61 15.25
N ALA A 11 14.02 -0.55 14.73
CA ALA A 11 13.62 -1.34 13.58
C ALA A 11 14.74 -1.31 12.52
N PRO A 12 15.14 -2.46 11.96
CA PRO A 12 16.29 -2.54 11.06
C PRO A 12 16.12 -1.54 9.91
N ARG A 13 16.94 -0.48 9.91
CA ARG A 13 16.93 0.54 8.87
C ARG A 13 17.75 0.01 7.71
N THR A 14 17.09 -0.56 6.72
CA THR A 14 17.77 -0.91 5.48
C THR A 14 18.09 0.37 4.74
N ARG A 15 19.38 0.62 4.49
CA ARG A 15 19.82 1.71 3.63
C ARG A 15 19.33 1.40 2.22
N THR A 16 18.49 2.27 1.70
CA THR A 16 17.93 2.11 0.36
C THR A 16 18.16 3.38 -0.44
N PHE A 17 18.09 3.28 -1.75
CA PHE A 17 18.06 4.42 -2.66
C PHE A 17 16.79 4.32 -3.48
N LEU A 18 15.64 4.27 -2.79
CA LEU A 18 14.35 4.17 -3.48
C LEU A 18 13.95 5.55 -3.96
N LYS A 19 13.34 5.61 -5.15
CA LYS A 19 12.61 6.81 -5.55
C LYS A 19 11.38 6.94 -4.65
N GLY A 20 11.15 8.16 -4.16
CA GLY A 20 9.94 8.52 -3.42
C GLY A 20 9.30 9.76 -4.03
N VAL A 21 8.00 9.92 -3.81
CA VAL A 21 7.28 11.14 -4.17
C VAL A 21 6.54 11.62 -2.93
N VAL A 22 6.89 12.82 -2.46
CA VAL A 22 6.17 13.49 -1.39
C VAL A 22 4.95 14.19 -1.99
N LEU A 23 3.78 13.89 -1.43
CA LEU A 23 2.49 14.41 -1.82
C LEU A 23 1.93 15.21 -0.65
N TYR A 24 1.44 16.42 -0.90
CA TYR A 24 0.70 17.21 0.07
C TYR A 24 -0.32 18.11 -0.63
N ASP A 25 -1.11 18.85 0.16
CA ASP A 25 -2.23 19.66 -0.35
C ASP A 25 -3.22 18.82 -1.18
N ASN A 26 -3.81 17.79 -0.57
CA ASN A 26 -4.75 16.89 -1.24
C ASN A 26 -4.18 16.22 -2.51
N ARG A 27 -2.87 15.94 -2.51
CA ARG A 27 -2.09 15.37 -3.63
C ARG A 27 -2.00 16.29 -4.86
N ARG A 28 -2.27 17.59 -4.71
CA ARG A 28 -2.06 18.58 -5.77
C ARG A 28 -0.59 18.90 -5.97
N VAL A 29 0.20 18.83 -4.91
CA VAL A 29 1.64 19.04 -4.97
C VAL A 29 2.35 17.70 -4.86
N SER A 30 3.24 17.43 -5.82
CA SER A 30 4.07 16.24 -5.88
C SER A 30 5.54 16.62 -6.05
N ILE A 31 6.40 16.18 -5.14
CA ILE A 31 7.84 16.47 -5.16
C ILE A 31 8.62 15.17 -5.14
N GLU A 32 9.53 15.00 -6.09
CA GLU A 32 10.41 13.84 -6.12
C GLU A 32 11.46 13.90 -5.01
N CYS A 33 11.70 12.76 -4.35
CA CYS A 33 12.69 12.61 -3.30
C CYS A 33 13.40 11.27 -3.40
N THR A 34 14.54 11.15 -2.72
CA THR A 34 15.27 9.91 -2.56
C THR A 34 15.10 9.40 -1.14
N ILE A 35 14.61 8.18 -0.98
CA ILE A 35 14.45 7.53 0.34
C ILE A 35 15.79 6.90 0.69
N ARG A 36 16.51 7.49 1.65
CA ARG A 36 17.84 7.07 2.13
C ARG A 36 17.77 5.91 3.12
N ASP A 37 16.85 6.03 4.07
CA ASP A 37 16.58 5.01 5.08
C ASP A 37 15.08 4.73 5.10
N LEU A 38 14.72 3.46 5.12
CA LEU A 38 13.34 3.04 5.34
C LEU A 38 13.29 2.05 6.50
N SER A 39 12.40 2.32 7.44
CA SER A 39 12.03 1.43 8.54
C SER A 39 10.53 1.25 8.56
N ASP A 40 10.04 0.30 9.35
CA ASP A 40 8.60 0.13 9.52
C ASP A 40 7.96 1.38 10.11
N THR A 41 8.64 2.09 11.02
CA THR A 41 8.11 3.24 11.76
C THR A 41 8.26 4.58 11.05
N GLY A 42 9.05 4.65 9.98
CA GLY A 42 9.36 5.91 9.33
C GLY A 42 10.47 5.82 8.32
N ALA A 43 10.81 6.96 7.73
CA ALA A 43 11.81 7.05 6.69
C ALA A 43 12.68 8.31 6.84
N ARG A 44 13.87 8.25 6.25
CA ARG A 44 14.68 9.42 5.94
C ARG A 44 14.62 9.66 4.45
N ILE A 45 14.13 10.83 4.06
CA ILE A 45 14.04 11.24 2.67
C ILE A 45 14.98 12.42 2.43
N ALA A 46 15.56 12.46 1.24
CA ALA A 46 16.46 13.52 0.80
C ALA A 46 15.92 14.16 -0.48
N PHE A 47 16.08 15.47 -0.60
CA PHE A 47 15.68 16.26 -1.74
C PHE A 47 16.92 16.77 -2.50
N PRO A 48 16.79 17.04 -3.82
CA PRO A 48 17.90 17.58 -4.61
C PRO A 48 18.25 19.03 -4.23
N SER A 49 17.30 19.77 -3.65
CA SER A 49 17.46 21.13 -3.19
C SER A 49 16.74 21.32 -1.85
N PRO A 50 17.09 22.34 -1.04
CA PRO A 50 16.37 22.65 0.18
C PRO A 50 14.92 23.01 -0.15
N ILE A 51 13.98 22.39 0.56
CA ILE A 51 12.54 22.63 0.37
C ILE A 51 11.82 22.76 1.70
N THR A 52 10.72 23.51 1.71
CA THR A 52 9.81 23.59 2.85
C THR A 52 8.59 22.72 2.58
N ILE A 53 8.36 21.72 3.43
CA ILE A 53 7.18 20.86 3.38
C ILE A 53 6.39 20.95 4.68
N PRO A 54 5.06 20.79 4.64
CA PRO A 54 4.21 20.84 5.83
C PRO A 54 4.54 19.71 6.82
N ASP A 55 4.07 19.85 8.07
CA ASP A 55 4.28 18.83 9.10
C ASP A 55 3.61 17.49 8.77
N ARG A 56 2.57 17.52 7.94
CA ARG A 56 1.81 16.34 7.50
C ARG A 56 1.96 16.18 6.00
N ILE A 57 2.46 15.02 5.60
CA ILE A 57 2.68 14.67 4.19
C ILE A 57 2.23 13.23 3.91
N GLU A 58 2.12 12.91 2.64
CA GLU A 58 2.02 11.54 2.13
C GLU A 58 3.30 11.19 1.37
N LEU A 59 3.94 10.06 1.69
CA LEU A 59 5.08 9.53 0.94
C LEU A 59 4.62 8.39 0.05
N PHE A 60 4.66 8.57 -1.26
CA PHE A 60 4.46 7.51 -2.24
C PHE A 60 5.79 6.86 -2.63
N ILE A 61 5.83 5.53 -2.59
CA ILE A 61 6.98 4.71 -2.98
C ILE A 61 6.59 3.90 -4.23
N PRO A 62 7.00 4.32 -5.44
CA PRO A 62 6.61 3.65 -6.69
C PRO A 62 6.99 2.18 -6.74
N GLN A 63 8.19 1.81 -6.25
CA GLN A 63 8.66 0.43 -6.24
C GLN A 63 7.83 -0.51 -5.37
N LYS A 64 7.13 0.03 -4.37
CA LYS A 64 6.20 -0.72 -3.50
C LYS A 64 4.74 -0.45 -3.86
N ASN A 65 4.49 0.40 -4.86
CA ASN A 65 3.20 0.97 -5.23
C ASN A 65 2.33 1.33 -4.01
N ARG A 66 2.92 2.01 -3.02
CA ARG A 66 2.27 2.27 -1.72
C ARG A 66 2.49 3.69 -1.25
N THR A 67 1.45 4.28 -0.69
CA THR A 67 1.46 5.62 -0.09
C THR A 67 1.37 5.51 1.43
N TYR A 68 2.21 6.26 2.13
CA TYR A 68 2.28 6.31 3.59
C TYR A 68 1.95 7.71 4.09
N SER A 69 0.95 7.85 4.95
CA SER A 69 0.73 9.11 5.67
C SER A 69 1.80 9.25 6.76
N ALA A 70 2.50 10.38 6.77
CA ALA A 70 3.65 10.60 7.64
C ALA A 70 3.64 11.99 8.26
N ASP A 71 4.15 12.08 9.49
CA ASP A 71 4.45 13.34 10.17
C ASP A 71 5.96 13.63 10.06
N VAL A 72 6.31 14.87 9.72
CA VAL A 72 7.68 15.35 9.75
C VAL A 72 8.15 15.47 11.19
N ARG A 73 9.28 14.86 11.51
CA ARG A 73 9.88 14.84 12.86
C ARG A 73 11.17 15.63 12.96
N ARG A 74 11.97 15.62 11.89
CA ARG A 74 13.19 16.41 11.80
C ARG A 74 13.32 16.99 10.39
N ARG A 75 13.83 18.21 10.32
CA ARG A 75 14.16 18.90 9.07
C ARG A 75 15.62 19.31 9.16
N ASP A 76 16.40 18.84 8.21
CA ASP A 76 17.77 19.23 7.94
C ASP A 76 17.79 19.88 6.53
N ASP A 77 18.90 20.49 6.10
CA ASP A 77 18.94 21.33 4.88
C ASP A 77 18.28 20.69 3.65
N CYS A 78 18.71 19.48 3.29
CA CYS A 78 18.16 18.71 2.17
C CYS A 78 17.62 17.34 2.61
N GLU A 79 17.55 17.07 3.91
CA GLU A 79 17.07 15.80 4.45
C GLU A 79 15.91 16.01 5.42
N VAL A 80 14.92 15.14 5.35
CA VAL A 80 13.77 15.17 6.23
C VAL A 80 13.55 13.80 6.83
N GLY A 81 13.43 13.76 8.16
CA GLY A 81 13.02 12.58 8.90
C GLY A 81 11.52 12.58 9.11
N ILE A 82 10.86 11.51 8.68
CA ILE A 82 9.41 11.36 8.79
C ILE A 82 9.06 10.11 9.60
N ALA A 83 7.97 10.18 10.35
CA ALA A 83 7.39 9.05 11.07
C ALA A 83 6.06 8.66 10.43
N PHE A 84 5.86 7.39 10.13
CA PHE A 84 4.61 6.91 9.56
C PHE A 84 3.50 6.91 10.61
N ARG A 85 2.35 7.50 10.26
CA ARG A 85 1.19 7.60 11.15
C ARG A 85 0.35 6.34 11.16
N ASP A 86 0.33 5.65 10.03
CA ASP A 86 -0.61 4.57 9.80
C ASP A 86 0.06 3.36 9.14
N GLN A 87 0.82 2.64 9.95
CA GLN A 87 1.38 1.34 9.57
C GLN A 87 0.25 0.35 9.27
N ARG A 88 -0.83 0.39 10.06
CA ARG A 88 -1.97 -0.53 9.99
C ARG A 88 -2.75 -0.40 8.69
N SER A 89 -3.07 0.81 8.25
CA SER A 89 -3.92 1.01 7.07
C SER A 89 -3.40 0.34 5.81
N GLY A 90 -2.08 0.28 5.59
CA GLY A 90 -1.56 -0.35 4.37
C GLY A 90 -1.33 -1.86 4.46
N GLU A 91 -1.16 -2.43 5.67
CA GLU A 91 -1.21 -3.89 5.85
C GLU A 91 -2.66 -4.36 5.77
N GLN A 92 -3.57 -3.64 6.41
CA GLN A 92 -5.01 -3.82 6.30
C GLN A 92 -5.52 -3.65 4.86
N ARG A 93 -4.97 -2.70 4.08
CA ARG A 93 -5.31 -2.57 2.65
C ARG A 93 -4.86 -3.80 1.86
N ARG A 94 -3.65 -4.31 2.12
CA ARG A 94 -3.13 -5.50 1.44
C ARG A 94 -3.91 -6.74 1.82
N GLU A 95 -4.24 -6.89 3.10
CA GLU A 95 -5.06 -7.98 3.61
C GLU A 95 -6.49 -7.89 3.07
N ALA A 96 -7.07 -6.69 2.99
CA ALA A 96 -8.38 -6.46 2.38
C ALA A 96 -8.37 -6.74 0.86
N ASP A 97 -7.35 -6.28 0.13
CA ASP A 97 -7.20 -6.53 -1.32
C ASP A 97 -6.98 -8.02 -1.60
N ALA A 98 -6.18 -8.71 -0.78
CA ALA A 98 -6.00 -10.17 -0.88
C ALA A 98 -7.30 -10.92 -0.58
N THR A 99 -7.97 -10.57 0.52
CA THR A 99 -9.28 -11.15 0.90
C THR A 99 -10.34 -10.91 -0.18
N MET A 100 -10.32 -9.74 -0.82
CA MET A 100 -11.23 -9.42 -1.91
C MET A 100 -10.92 -10.27 -3.15
N GLY A 101 -9.63 -10.45 -3.49
CA GLY A 101 -9.20 -11.33 -4.59
C GLY A 101 -9.68 -12.78 -4.40
N ASP A 102 -9.51 -13.32 -3.19
CA ASP A 102 -9.96 -14.68 -2.85
C ASP A 102 -11.49 -14.83 -2.98
N ARG A 103 -12.24 -13.82 -2.52
CA ARG A 103 -13.71 -13.79 -2.66
C ARG A 103 -14.15 -13.70 -4.11
N ILE A 104 -13.47 -12.91 -4.93
CA ILE A 104 -13.76 -12.80 -6.37
C ILE A 104 -13.56 -14.15 -7.05
N ALA A 105 -12.42 -14.81 -6.82
CA ALA A 105 -12.13 -16.12 -7.42
C ALA A 105 -13.15 -17.19 -7.01
N ALA A 106 -13.57 -17.20 -5.74
CA ALA A 106 -14.61 -18.12 -5.25
C ALA A 106 -15.95 -17.87 -5.94
N LEU A 107 -16.37 -16.61 -6.03
CA LEU A 107 -17.61 -16.22 -6.69
C LEU A 107 -17.58 -16.52 -8.20
N GLU A 108 -16.45 -16.29 -8.87
CA GLU A 108 -16.28 -16.63 -10.28
C GLU A 108 -16.42 -18.14 -10.52
N HIS A 109 -15.89 -18.97 -9.61
CA HIS A 109 -16.05 -20.42 -9.67
C HIS A 109 -17.53 -20.83 -9.52
N GLU A 110 -18.22 -20.25 -8.54
CA GLU A 110 -19.64 -20.53 -8.29
C GLU A 110 -20.51 -20.08 -9.48
N VAL A 111 -20.24 -18.90 -10.05
CA VAL A 111 -20.90 -18.42 -11.27
C VAL A 111 -20.65 -19.37 -12.45
N ALA A 112 -19.41 -19.87 -12.61
CA ALA A 112 -19.10 -20.82 -13.67
C ALA A 112 -19.86 -22.14 -13.48
N GLN A 113 -20.01 -22.64 -12.25
CA GLN A 113 -20.78 -23.84 -11.95
C GLN A 113 -22.27 -23.64 -12.21
N LEU A 114 -22.86 -22.55 -11.71
CA LEU A 114 -24.28 -22.24 -11.93
C LEU A 114 -24.60 -22.11 -13.42
N ARG A 115 -23.73 -21.43 -14.20
CA ARG A 115 -23.89 -21.31 -15.65
C ARG A 115 -23.89 -22.67 -16.36
N ARG A 116 -23.07 -23.63 -15.91
CA ARG A 116 -23.07 -25.00 -16.47
C ARG A 116 -24.37 -25.73 -16.16
N ILE A 117 -24.87 -25.64 -14.93
CA ILE A 117 -26.12 -26.29 -14.52
C ILE A 117 -27.30 -25.70 -15.27
N VAL A 118 -27.37 -24.37 -15.39
CA VAL A 118 -28.41 -23.68 -16.17
C VAL A 118 -28.39 -24.13 -17.63
N LYS A 119 -27.21 -24.28 -18.24
CA LYS A 119 -27.08 -24.80 -19.61
C LYS A 119 -27.62 -26.23 -19.72
N GLN A 120 -27.23 -27.12 -18.80
CA GLN A 120 -27.70 -28.51 -18.79
C GLN A 120 -29.21 -28.63 -18.58
N LEU A 121 -29.79 -27.83 -17.69
CA LEU A 121 -31.23 -27.80 -17.46
C LEU A 121 -31.97 -27.27 -18.70
N ARG A 122 -31.46 -26.22 -19.34
CA ARG A 122 -32.01 -25.69 -20.59
C ARG A 122 -32.01 -26.75 -21.70
N ASP A 123 -30.90 -27.46 -21.88
CA ASP A 123 -30.79 -28.53 -22.88
C ASP A 123 -31.69 -29.73 -22.57
N LYS A 124 -32.13 -29.90 -21.31
CA LYS A 124 -33.02 -30.99 -20.88
C LYS A 124 -34.51 -30.61 -20.94
N VAL A 125 -34.83 -29.31 -20.86
CA VAL A 125 -36.20 -28.77 -20.88
C VAL A 125 -36.65 -28.38 -22.30
N LEU A 126 -35.73 -28.08 -23.22
CA LEU A 126 -36.00 -28.01 -24.67
C LEU A 126 -35.34 -29.21 -25.39
N PRO A 127 -35.90 -30.43 -25.34
CA PRO A 127 -35.61 -31.37 -26.41
C PRO A 127 -36.13 -30.77 -27.72
N HIS A 128 -35.32 -30.83 -28.77
CA HIS A 128 -35.71 -30.38 -30.10
C HIS A 128 -37.09 -30.94 -30.49
N GLU A 129 -38.11 -30.09 -30.58
CA GLU A 129 -39.26 -30.34 -31.46
C GLU A 129 -38.72 -30.26 -32.90
N THR A 130 -38.05 -31.33 -33.32
CA THR A 130 -38.11 -31.77 -34.71
C THR A 130 -39.38 -32.58 -34.84
N ASP A 131 -40.39 -32.08 -35.53
CA ASP A 131 -40.86 -32.68 -36.79
C ASP A 131 -41.97 -31.84 -37.45
N VAL A 132 -42.06 -31.98 -38.78
CA VAL A 132 -43.01 -31.45 -39.78
C VAL A 132 -42.69 -30.09 -40.41
#